data_AF-A0A2E0QC97-F1
#
_entry.id   AF-A0A2E0QC97-F1
#
_cell.length_a   1.000
_cell.length_b   1.000
_cell.length_c   1.000
_cell.angle_alpha   90.00
_cell.angle_beta   90.00
_cell.angle_gamma   90.00
#
_symmetry.space_group_name_H-M   'P 1'
#
loop_
_entity.id
_entity.type
_entity.pdbx_description
1 polymer ?
#
loop_
_entity_poly.entity_id
_entity_poly.type
_entity_poly.pdbx_seq_one_letter_code
_entity_poly.pdbx_strand_id
1 'polypeptide(L)'
;MPKEIRRLAFSHTETTKAIHNYSQNFDMVLPEGKILHARFATAGEENKAGDEFDHSAIFQAYNVTASKNNLILTFYEEDTFEHRYCNLKADFVSAALVDYCLNHKIMMPKKGTKTLDVTEFNICLDIIMDIAVENENEPLSFADENEFAD
;
A
#
# COMPACT_ATOMS: atom_id res chain seq x y z
N MET A 1 -14.49 -8.24 15.42
CA MET A 1 -13.14 -8.76 15.74
C MET A 1 -12.19 -7.57 15.89
N PRO A 2 -11.29 -7.57 16.88
CA PRO A 2 -10.29 -6.52 17.01
C PRO A 2 -9.35 -6.53 15.81
N LYS A 3 -9.01 -5.34 15.31
CA LYS A 3 -8.16 -5.15 14.13
C LYS A 3 -6.87 -4.46 14.54
N GLU A 4 -5.74 -4.99 14.10
CA GLU A 4 -4.46 -4.30 14.17
C GLU A 4 -4.28 -3.49 12.89
N ILE A 5 -3.92 -2.21 13.04
CA ILE A 5 -3.59 -1.34 11.91
C ILE A 5 -2.13 -0.94 12.02
N ARG A 6 -1.34 -1.25 10.99
CA ARG A 6 0.03 -0.76 10.83
C ARG A 6 0.10 0.18 9.64
N ARG A 7 0.75 1.32 9.78
CA ARG A 7 0.92 2.31 8.70
C ARG A 7 2.38 2.35 8.27
N LEU A 8 2.62 2.12 6.99
CA LEU A 8 3.90 2.44 6.34
C LEU A 8 3.76 3.81 5.67
N ALA A 9 4.46 4.81 6.19
CA ALA A 9 4.46 6.15 5.63
C ALA A 9 5.71 6.34 4.76
N PHE A 10 5.50 6.73 3.51
CA PHE A 10 6.55 7.03 2.55
C PHE A 10 6.59 8.53 2.33
N SER A 11 7.78 9.12 2.49
CA SER A 11 7.99 10.51 2.13
C SER A 11 7.76 10.72 0.64
N HIS A 12 7.50 11.96 0.23
CA HIS A 12 7.38 12.28 -1.20
C HIS A 12 8.64 11.93 -2.00
N THR A 13 9.82 11.98 -1.38
CA THR A 13 11.08 11.55 -2.02
C THR A 13 11.13 10.05 -2.26
N GLU A 14 10.75 9.24 -1.26
CA GLU A 14 10.69 7.78 -1.40
C GLU A 14 9.62 7.38 -2.41
N THR A 15 8.47 8.04 -2.37
CA THR A 15 7.38 7.84 -3.32
C THR A 15 7.82 8.18 -4.75
N THR A 16 8.53 9.29 -4.94
CA THR A 16 9.11 9.67 -6.25
C THR A 16 9.99 8.54 -6.76
N LYS A 17 10.94 8.05 -5.95
CA LYS A 17 11.82 6.93 -6.32
C LYS A 17 11.04 5.65 -6.65
N ALA A 18 10.05 5.31 -5.83
CA ALA A 18 9.22 4.13 -6.02
C ALA A 18 8.49 4.16 -7.36
N ILE A 19 7.82 5.28 -7.66
CA ILE A 19 7.01 5.42 -8.87
C ILE A 19 7.90 5.48 -10.12
N HIS A 20 9.02 6.21 -10.11
CA HIS A 20 9.95 6.26 -11.25
C HIS A 20 10.61 4.91 -11.53
N ASN A 21 11.06 4.19 -10.50
CA ASN A 21 11.64 2.86 -10.71
C ASN A 21 10.59 1.89 -11.25
N TYR A 22 9.36 1.98 -10.74
CA TYR A 22 8.30 1.08 -11.15
C TYR A 22 7.79 1.40 -12.57
N SER A 23 7.77 2.67 -12.98
CA SER A 23 7.32 3.10 -14.31
C SER A 23 8.24 2.62 -15.44
N GLN A 24 9.52 2.35 -15.15
CA GLN A 24 10.46 1.77 -16.10
C GLN A 24 10.02 0.40 -16.62
N ASN A 25 9.21 -0.34 -15.86
CA ASN A 25 8.69 -1.65 -16.29
C ASN A 25 7.51 -1.54 -17.29
N PHE A 26 6.95 -0.34 -17.47
CA PHE A 26 5.72 -0.10 -18.23
C PHE A 26 5.91 0.97 -19.33
N ASP A 27 7.16 1.33 -19.66
CA ASP A 27 7.52 2.37 -20.62
C ASP A 27 6.78 3.71 -20.39
N MET A 28 6.39 3.98 -19.13
CA MET A 28 5.65 5.18 -18.77
C MET A 28 6.63 6.30 -18.40
N VAL A 29 6.51 7.41 -19.13
CA VAL A 29 7.29 8.64 -18.88
C VAL A 29 6.57 9.48 -17.84
N LEU A 30 7.23 9.69 -16.70
CA LEU A 30 6.74 10.55 -15.63
C LEU A 30 7.45 11.91 -15.67
N PRO A 31 6.84 12.98 -15.12
CA PRO A 31 7.54 14.24 -14.96
C PRO A 31 8.81 14.07 -14.13
N GLU A 32 9.89 14.72 -14.56
CA GLU A 32 11.13 14.79 -13.78
C GLU A 32 10.93 15.65 -12.51
N GLY A 33 11.84 15.46 -11.55
CA GLY A 33 11.86 16.24 -10.31
C GLY A 33 11.32 15.49 -9.09
N LYS A 34 10.80 16.23 -8.10
CA LYS A 34 10.33 15.68 -6.82
C LYS A 34 8.85 15.95 -6.63
N ILE A 35 8.13 14.97 -6.09
CA ILE A 35 6.75 15.17 -5.64
C ILE A 35 6.77 16.22 -4.50
N LEU A 36 5.95 17.26 -4.64
CA LEU A 36 5.68 18.24 -3.59
C LEU A 36 4.36 17.96 -2.89
N HIS A 37 3.38 17.47 -3.64
CA HIS A 37 2.03 17.26 -3.15
C HIS A 37 1.39 16.05 -3.83
N ALA A 38 0.62 15.31 -3.06
CA ALA A 38 -0.18 14.19 -3.53
C ALA A 38 -1.59 14.33 -2.95
N ARG A 39 -2.61 14.04 -3.75
CA ARG A 39 -3.99 13.96 -3.29
C ARG A 39 -4.79 12.98 -4.15
N PHE A 40 -5.89 12.48 -3.61
CA PHE A 40 -6.86 11.78 -4.44
C PHE A 40 -7.50 12.76 -5.44
N ALA A 41 -7.74 12.26 -6.66
CA ALA A 41 -8.50 12.97 -7.68
C ALA A 41 -9.95 13.13 -7.18
N THR A 42 -10.53 14.29 -7.47
CA THR A 42 -11.95 14.55 -7.21
C THR A 42 -12.79 14.14 -8.42
N ALA A 43 -14.11 14.01 -8.22
CA ALA A 43 -15.02 13.62 -9.29
C ALA A 43 -14.89 14.58 -10.48
N GLY A 44 -14.56 14.04 -11.65
CA GLY A 44 -14.34 14.79 -12.89
C GLY A 44 -12.88 15.11 -13.22
N GLU A 45 -11.93 14.89 -12.30
CA GLU A 45 -10.49 14.98 -12.57
C GLU A 45 -9.87 13.64 -12.98
N GLU A 46 -10.67 12.57 -12.97
CA GLU A 46 -10.30 11.22 -13.38
C GLU A 46 -10.01 11.20 -14.89
N ASN A 47 -8.77 11.51 -15.28
CA ASN A 47 -8.34 11.31 -16.65
C ASN A 47 -8.31 9.79 -16.94
N LYS A 48 -8.91 9.39 -18.06
CA LYS A 48 -8.87 8.01 -18.59
C LYS A 48 -7.47 7.53 -18.99
N ALA A 49 -6.46 8.40 -18.91
CA ALA A 49 -5.07 8.11 -19.23
C ALA A 49 -4.39 7.39 -18.05
N GLY A 50 -4.92 6.23 -17.68
CA GLY A 50 -4.15 5.23 -16.97
C GLY A 50 -4.30 3.99 -17.82
N ASP A 51 -3.28 3.65 -18.58
CA ASP A 51 -3.25 2.46 -19.41
C ASP A 51 -3.69 1.21 -18.61
N GLU A 52 -4.11 0.17 -19.33
CA GLU A 52 -4.42 -1.14 -18.76
C GLU A 52 -3.15 -1.74 -18.14
N PHE A 53 -2.94 -1.41 -16.88
CA PHE A 53 -1.85 -1.89 -16.05
C PHE A 53 -2.29 -3.18 -15.34
N ASP A 54 -1.69 -4.32 -15.69
CA ASP A 54 -1.95 -5.61 -15.05
C ASP A 54 -1.22 -5.71 -13.70
N HIS A 55 -1.98 -5.46 -12.63
CA HIS A 55 -1.52 -5.51 -11.24
C HIS A 55 -1.89 -6.81 -10.53
N SER A 56 -2.48 -7.77 -11.25
CA SER A 56 -3.09 -8.97 -10.67
C SER A 56 -2.10 -9.77 -9.80
N ALA A 57 -0.84 -9.89 -10.24
CA ALA A 57 0.18 -10.66 -9.53
C ALA A 57 0.56 -10.06 -8.15
N ILE A 58 0.88 -8.76 -8.09
CA ILE A 58 1.27 -8.10 -6.84
C ILE A 58 0.07 -8.01 -5.89
N PHE A 59 -1.12 -7.72 -6.42
CA PHE A 59 -2.31 -7.53 -5.60
C PHE A 59 -2.77 -8.84 -4.96
N GLN A 60 -2.72 -9.94 -5.70
CA GLN A 60 -3.00 -11.27 -5.14
C GLN A 60 -1.93 -11.70 -4.14
N ALA A 61 -0.65 -11.46 -4.43
CA ALA A 61 0.45 -11.87 -3.55
C ALA A 61 0.47 -11.14 -2.21
N TYR A 62 0.04 -9.87 -2.19
CA TYR A 62 0.09 -9.01 -0.99
C TYR A 62 -1.28 -8.61 -0.45
N ASN A 63 -2.39 -9.05 -1.05
CA ASN A 63 -3.75 -8.69 -0.62
C ASN A 63 -3.98 -7.16 -0.57
N VAL A 64 -3.61 -6.49 -1.66
CA VAL A 64 -3.82 -5.05 -1.86
C VAL A 64 -5.25 -4.83 -2.36
N THR A 65 -5.98 -3.91 -1.73
CA THR A 65 -7.33 -3.54 -2.17
C THR A 65 -7.24 -2.56 -3.33
N ALA A 66 -7.84 -2.93 -4.46
CA ALA A 66 -7.96 -2.04 -5.60
C ALA A 66 -8.78 -0.79 -5.26
N SER A 67 -8.21 0.37 -5.59
CA SER A 67 -8.82 1.66 -5.40
C SER A 67 -9.32 2.18 -6.74
N LYS A 68 -10.59 2.61 -6.77
CA LYS A 68 -11.20 3.23 -7.95
C LYS A 68 -10.71 4.65 -8.20
N ASN A 69 -10.06 5.24 -7.20
CA ASN A 69 -9.66 6.64 -7.25
C ASN A 69 -8.27 6.75 -7.90
N ASN A 70 -8.07 7.81 -8.67
CA ASN A 70 -6.73 8.20 -9.09
C ASN A 70 -6.06 9.09 -8.03
N LEU A 71 -4.74 9.19 -8.10
CA LEU A 71 -3.94 10.19 -7.40
C LEU A 71 -3.46 11.23 -8.38
N ILE A 72 -3.55 12.49 -7.98
CA ILE A 72 -2.91 13.61 -8.65
C ILE A 72 -1.63 13.91 -7.88
N LEU A 73 -0.51 13.79 -8.57
CA LEU A 73 0.83 14.07 -8.08
C LEU A 73 1.34 15.36 -8.71
N THR A 74 1.81 16.28 -7.87
CA THR A 74 2.45 17.52 -8.31
C THR A 74 3.95 17.37 -8.16
N PHE A 75 4.66 17.41 -9.28
CA PHE A 75 6.11 17.40 -9.35
C PHE A 75 6.64 18.82 -9.47
N TYR A 76 7.78 19.06 -8.83
CA TYR A 76 8.57 20.26 -9.00
C TYR A 76 9.91 19.92 -9.62
N GLU A 77 10.18 20.53 -10.76
CA GLU A 77 11.41 20.37 -11.52
C GLU A 77 12.36 21.53 -11.17
N GLU A 78 13.50 21.20 -10.56
CA GLU A 78 14.45 22.21 -10.04
C GLU A 78 15.14 22.99 -11.17
N ASP A 79 15.29 22.40 -12.36
CA ASP A 79 15.99 23.02 -13.50
C ASP A 79 15.13 24.05 -14.23
N THR A 80 13.83 23.78 -14.35
CA THR A 80 12.87 24.63 -15.07
C THR A 80 12.05 25.54 -14.15
N PHE A 81 12.07 25.27 -12.83
CA PHE A 81 11.20 25.89 -11.83
C PHE A 81 9.70 25.70 -12.13
N GLU A 82 9.35 24.67 -12.92
CA GLU A 82 7.97 24.39 -13.31
C GLU A 82 7.30 23.39 -12.37
N HIS A 83 5.97 23.55 -12.22
CA HIS A 83 5.12 22.58 -11.56
C HIS A 83 4.42 21.74 -12.61
N ARG A 84 4.60 20.41 -12.53
CA ARG A 84 3.98 19.46 -13.46
C ARG A 84 3.04 18.55 -12.72
N TYR A 85 1.88 18.29 -13.31
CA TYR A 85 0.84 17.46 -12.72
C TYR A 85 0.77 16.13 -13.45
N CYS A 86 0.75 15.05 -12.70
CA CYS A 86 0.55 13.71 -13.23
C CYS A 86 -0.67 13.07 -12.55
N ASN A 87 -1.52 12.44 -13.34
CA ASN A 87 -2.67 11.68 -12.85
C ASN A 87 -2.35 10.19 -12.99
N LEU A 88 -2.25 9.49 -11.87
CA LEU A 88 -1.94 8.06 -11.81
C LEU A 88 -3.04 7.29 -11.12
N LYS A 89 -3.30 6.04 -11.54
CA LYS A 89 -4.18 5.14 -10.79
C LYS A 89 -3.59 4.89 -9.39
N ALA A 90 -4.42 4.92 -8.35
CA ALA A 90 -3.98 4.58 -7.00
C ALA A 90 -3.41 3.15 -6.93
N ASP A 91 -3.89 2.27 -7.78
CA ASP A 91 -3.38 0.89 -7.87
C ASP A 91 -1.93 0.85 -8.36
N PHE A 92 -1.57 1.71 -9.30
CA PHE A 92 -0.19 1.84 -9.78
C PHE A 92 0.72 2.35 -8.66
N VAL A 93 0.29 3.39 -7.94
CA VAL A 93 1.07 3.93 -6.81
C VAL A 93 1.23 2.88 -5.71
N SER A 94 0.17 2.12 -5.41
CA SER A 94 0.21 1.04 -4.42
C SER A 94 1.19 -0.06 -4.82
N ALA A 95 1.15 -0.49 -6.09
CA ALA A 95 2.08 -1.49 -6.63
C ALA A 95 3.53 -1.00 -6.56
N ALA A 96 3.78 0.26 -6.95
CA ALA A 96 5.11 0.88 -6.88
C ALA A 96 5.65 0.94 -5.45
N LEU A 97 4.82 1.28 -4.47
CA LEU A 97 5.22 1.30 -3.06
C LEU A 97 5.49 -0.11 -2.51
N VAL A 98 4.68 -1.09 -2.91
CA VAL A 98 4.94 -2.51 -2.56
C VAL A 98 6.26 -2.97 -3.16
N ASP A 99 6.51 -2.69 -4.44
CA ASP A 99 7.77 -3.02 -5.10
C ASP A 99 8.98 -2.34 -4.43
N TYR A 100 8.84 -1.07 -4.07
CA TYR A 100 9.84 -0.34 -3.28
C TYR A 100 10.17 -1.03 -1.96
N CYS A 101 9.15 -1.50 -1.22
CA CYS A 101 9.36 -2.26 0.00
C CYS A 101 10.12 -3.58 -0.23
N LEU A 102 9.83 -4.29 -1.32
CA LEU A 102 10.54 -5.53 -1.67
C LEU A 102 12.01 -5.26 -1.96
N ASN A 103 12.29 -4.23 -2.76
CA ASN A 103 13.65 -3.84 -3.12
C ASN A 103 14.47 -3.36 -1.92
N HIS A 104 13.83 -2.70 -0.95
CA HIS A 104 14.48 -2.23 0.28
C HIS A 104 14.40 -3.20 1.45
N LYS A 105 13.88 -4.42 1.24
CA LYS A 105 13.71 -5.47 2.27
C LYS A 105 12.87 -5.00 3.48
N ILE A 106 11.91 -4.12 3.23
CA ILE A 106 10.92 -3.69 4.24
C ILE A 106 9.92 -4.82 4.39
N MET A 107 9.80 -5.38 5.59
CA MET A 107 8.89 -6.49 5.85
C MET A 107 7.44 -6.04 5.75
N MET A 108 6.71 -6.64 4.81
CA MET A 108 5.26 -6.50 4.68
C MET A 108 4.56 -7.84 4.93
N PRO A 109 3.62 -7.93 5.87
CA PRO A 109 2.89 -9.16 6.13
C PRO A 109 1.96 -9.45 4.94
N LYS A 110 2.02 -10.67 4.39
CA LYS A 110 1.14 -11.11 3.29
C LYS A 110 -0.31 -11.27 3.73
N LYS A 111 -0.51 -11.65 4.99
CA LYS A 111 -1.82 -11.72 5.64
C LYS A 111 -2.20 -10.33 6.12
N GLY A 112 -3.41 -9.88 5.81
CA GLY A 112 -3.91 -8.54 6.09
C GLY A 112 -4.15 -7.73 4.83
N THR A 113 -5.18 -6.91 4.85
CA THR A 113 -5.58 -6.08 3.72
C THR A 113 -4.71 -4.84 3.66
N LYS A 114 -4.24 -4.44 2.47
CA LYS A 114 -3.53 -3.16 2.28
C LYS A 114 -4.38 -2.16 1.54
N THR A 115 -4.38 -0.93 2.04
CA THR A 115 -5.10 0.20 1.45
C THR A 115 -4.17 1.40 1.35
N LEU A 116 -4.25 2.13 0.24
CA LEU A 116 -3.52 3.37 0.06
C LEU A 116 -4.23 4.51 0.80
N ASP A 117 -3.47 5.32 1.53
CA ASP A 117 -3.93 6.57 2.12
C ASP A 117 -2.95 7.69 1.75
N VAL A 118 -3.44 8.93 1.71
CA VAL A 118 -2.64 10.09 1.33
C VAL A 118 -2.79 11.17 2.39
N THR A 119 -1.66 11.62 2.91
CA THR A 119 -1.57 12.76 3.84
C THR A 119 -0.89 13.92 3.15
N GLU A 120 -0.84 15.09 3.81
CA GLU A 120 -0.18 16.28 3.27
C GLU A 120 1.30 16.05 2.92
N PHE A 121 2.00 15.24 3.73
CA PHE A 121 3.46 15.06 3.63
C PHE A 121 3.89 13.68 3.17
N ASN A 122 3.00 12.68 3.21
CA ASN A 122 3.33 11.29 2.94
C ASN A 122 2.23 10.58 2.16
N ILE A 123 2.65 9.61 1.36
CA ILE A 123 1.76 8.57 0.84
C ILE A 123 1.93 7.35 1.73
N CYS A 124 0.83 6.72 2.12
CA CYS A 124 0.81 5.68 3.13
C CYS A 124 0.23 4.38 2.59
N LEU A 125 0.80 3.25 3.01
CA LEU A 125 0.16 1.94 2.91
C LEU A 125 -0.30 1.52 4.30
N ASP A 126 -1.61 1.52 4.50
CA ASP A 126 -2.24 0.99 5.71
C ASP A 126 -2.43 -0.50 5.57
N ILE A 127 -1.98 -1.24 6.58
CA ILE A 127 -2.04 -2.69 6.65
C ILE A 127 -2.98 -3.06 7.80
N ILE A 128 -4.12 -3.64 7.45
CA ILE A 128 -5.17 -4.03 8.39
C ILE A 128 -5.12 -5.55 8.56
N MET A 129 -4.89 -6.01 9.79
CA MET A 129 -4.85 -7.43 10.13
C MET A 129 -5.95 -7.76 11.14
N ASP A 130 -6.63 -8.88 10.95
CA ASP A 130 -7.54 -9.40 11.95
C ASP A 130 -6.72 -10.08 13.06
N ILE A 131 -6.96 -9.68 14.31
CA ILE A 131 -6.34 -10.33 15.45
C ILE A 131 -7.18 -11.57 15.76
N ALA A 132 -6.62 -12.75 15.46
CA ALA A 132 -7.18 -13.99 15.97
C ALA A 132 -6.93 -14.03 17.48
N VAL A 133 -7.98 -13.81 18.27
CA VAL A 133 -7.97 -14.19 19.68
C VAL A 133 -8.18 -15.70 19.67
N GLU A 134 -7.12 -16.48 19.82
CA GLU A 134 -7.26 -17.88 20.18
C GLU A 134 -7.96 -17.89 21.54
N ASN A 135 -9.22 -18.35 21.56
CA ASN A 135 -9.91 -18.58 22.81
C ASN A 135 -9.15 -19.71 23.52
N GLU A 136 -8.32 -19.37 24.52
CA GLU A 136 -7.91 -20.30 25.57
C GLU A 136 -9.16 -20.72 26.35
N ASN A 137 -9.95 -21.64 25.79
CA ASN A 137 -11.07 -22.29 26.47
C ASN A 137 -11.05 -23.78 26.12
N GLU A 138 -9.95 -24.45 26.40
CA GLU A 138 -10.05 -25.79 26.94
C GLU A 138 -9.75 -25.68 28.44
N PRO A 139 -10.77 -25.74 29.33
CA PRO A 139 -10.48 -25.91 30.74
C PRO A 139 -9.70 -27.23 30.86
N LEU A 140 -8.53 -27.19 31.50
CA LEU A 140 -7.79 -28.38 31.91
C LEU A 140 -8.75 -29.30 32.66
N SER A 141 -9.22 -30.35 32.00
CA SER A 141 -9.97 -31.41 32.67
C SER A 141 -8.95 -32.20 33.48
N PHE A 142 -8.96 -32.03 34.80
CA PHE A 142 -8.40 -33.04 35.69
C PHE A 142 -9.28 -34.27 35.52
N ALA A 143 -8.80 -35.25 34.76
CA ALA A 143 -9.37 -36.58 34.82
C ALA A 143 -9.12 -37.08 36.25
N ASP A 144 -10.20 -37.29 36.99
CA ASP A 144 -10.15 -37.90 38.32
C ASP A 144 -9.52 -39.29 38.18
N GLU A 145 -8.28 -39.43 38.67
CA GLU A 145 -7.67 -40.72 38.96
C GLU A 145 -8.38 -41.34 40.17
N ASN A 146 -9.59 -41.88 39.93
CA ASN A 146 -10.21 -42.87 40.80
C ASN A 146 -9.92 -44.27 40.24
N GLU A 147 -8.67 -44.70 40.35
CA GLU A 147 -8.32 -46.11 40.40
C GLU A 147 -7.54 -46.33 41.68
N PHE A 148 -8.17 -46.99 42.65
CA PHE A 148 -7.62 -48.00 43.58
C PHE A 148 -8.65 -48.20 44.70
N ALA A 149 -9.75 -48.88 44.35
CA ALA A 149 -10.54 -49.65 45.30
C ALA A 149 -10.23 -51.13 45.07
N ASP A 150 -9.97 -51.79 46.20
CA ASP A 150 -9.70 -53.21 46.47
C ASP A 150 -8.27 -53.76 46.23
#